data_AF-A0A0A8E7Y8-F1
#
_entry.id   AF-A0A0A8E7Y8-F1
#
_cell.length_a   1.000
_cell.length_b   1.000
_cell.length_c   1.000
_cell.angle_alpha   90.00
_cell.angle_beta   90.00
_cell.angle_gamma   90.00
#
_symmetry.space_group_name_H-M   'P 1'
#
loop_
_entity.id
_entity.type
_entity.pdbx_description
1 polymer ?
#
loop_
_entity_poly.entity_id
_entity_poly.type
_entity_poly.pdbx_seq_one_letter_code
_entity_poly.pdbx_strand_id
1 'polypeptide(L)'
;MYKKITKIPDFLFVLITIILPISLIYAFFSPDFYKKTLVSFWILFLIASLNFVVCFCVSLVWTKLKVVSFSFIFYYPVILFSLTVLLLTYPLNYSENLLILRVFLLFLSVLLIIPSLMVKKKVMKIINKSKFKQQQFLNF
;
A
#
# COMPACT_ATOMS: atom_id res chain seq x y z
N MET A 1 17.07 -12.79 -28.35
CA MET A 1 17.96 -12.19 -27.32
C MET A 1 17.08 -11.57 -26.23
N TYR A 2 16.81 -12.28 -25.14
CA TYR A 2 15.91 -11.82 -24.08
C TYR A 2 16.60 -10.72 -23.28
N LYS A 3 16.14 -9.47 -23.41
CA LYS A 3 16.59 -8.35 -22.59
C LYS A 3 16.21 -8.67 -21.14
N LYS A 4 17.21 -9.06 -20.35
CA LYS A 4 17.10 -9.29 -18.91
C LYS A 4 16.78 -7.93 -18.30
N ILE A 5 15.49 -7.58 -18.22
CA ILE A 5 15.03 -6.39 -17.48
C ILE A 5 15.57 -6.62 -16.08
N THR A 6 16.60 -5.85 -15.71
CA THR A 6 17.12 -5.78 -14.35
C THR A 6 15.91 -5.53 -13.46
N LYS A 7 15.47 -6.58 -12.74
CA LYS A 7 14.43 -6.46 -11.72
C LYS A 7 14.99 -5.53 -10.67
N ILE A 8 14.76 -4.23 -10.82
CA ILE A 8 14.89 -3.28 -9.74
C ILE A 8 14.11 -3.91 -8.58
N PRO A 9 14.71 -4.07 -7.40
CA PRO A 9 14.07 -4.75 -6.29
C PRO A 9 12.72 -4.09 -6.02
N ASP A 10 11.67 -4.91 -5.89
CA ASP A 10 10.31 -4.44 -5.62
C ASP A 10 10.30 -3.40 -4.49
N PHE A 11 11.21 -3.51 -3.51
CA PHE A 11 11.48 -2.56 -2.43
C PHE A 11 11.74 -1.10 -2.88
N LEU A 12 12.57 -0.85 -3.90
CA LEU A 12 12.85 0.51 -4.37
C LEU A 12 11.58 1.18 -4.92
N PHE A 13 10.75 0.40 -5.59
CA PHE A 13 9.47 0.85 -6.08
C PHE A 13 8.54 1.25 -4.93
N VAL A 14 8.46 0.46 -3.84
CA VAL A 14 7.74 0.83 -2.60
C VAL A 14 8.23 2.15 -2.05
N LEU A 15 9.55 2.32 -2.01
CA LEU A 15 10.17 3.49 -1.42
C LEU A 15 9.72 4.75 -2.15
N ILE A 16 9.72 4.70 -3.49
CA ILE A 16 9.32 5.82 -4.35
C ILE A 16 7.79 6.03 -4.37
N THR A 17 6.99 4.96 -4.43
CA THR A 17 5.52 5.09 -4.58
C THR A 17 4.74 5.22 -3.30
N ILE A 18 5.29 4.81 -2.17
CA ILE A 18 4.52 4.71 -0.93
C ILE A 18 5.22 5.48 0.18
N ILE A 19 6.48 5.12 0.47
CA ILE A 19 7.21 5.70 1.61
C ILE A 19 7.47 7.20 1.38
N LEU A 20 7.97 7.55 0.19
CA LEU A 20 8.28 8.93 -0.16
C LEU A 20 7.04 9.85 -0.13
N PRO A 21 5.91 9.55 -0.81
CA PRO A 21 4.75 10.44 -0.75
C PRO A 21 4.13 10.55 0.65
N ILE A 22 4.05 9.46 1.42
CA ILE A 22 3.56 9.53 2.81
C ILE A 22 4.49 10.34 3.71
N SER A 23 5.79 10.13 3.60
CA SER A 23 6.77 10.87 4.41
C SER A 23 6.76 12.36 4.07
N LEU A 24 6.55 12.74 2.80
CA LEU A 24 6.36 14.14 2.43
C LEU A 24 5.09 14.72 3.08
N ILE A 25 3.96 14.02 3.03
CA ILE A 25 2.72 14.48 3.70
C ILE A 25 2.97 14.65 5.20
N TYR A 26 3.67 13.71 5.83
CA TYR A 26 4.04 13.83 7.24
C TYR A 26 4.94 15.04 7.50
N ALA A 27 6.01 15.23 6.72
CA ALA A 27 6.96 16.32 6.91
C ALA A 27 6.34 17.71 6.68
N PHE A 28 5.42 17.85 5.72
CA PHE A 28 4.79 19.13 5.42
C PHE A 28 3.61 19.47 6.33
N PHE A 29 2.86 18.47 6.82
CA PHE A 29 1.62 18.71 7.53
C PHE A 29 1.63 18.26 9.00
N SER A 30 2.69 17.60 9.47
CA SER A 30 2.79 17.21 10.87
C SER A 30 3.08 18.42 11.78
N PRO A 31 2.29 18.63 12.86
CA PRO A 31 2.60 19.63 13.86
C PRO A 31 3.93 19.39 14.62
N ASP A 32 4.58 18.21 14.55
CA ASP A 32 5.93 18.01 15.12
C ASP A 32 6.96 19.01 14.57
N PHE A 33 6.91 19.28 13.26
CA PHE A 33 7.89 20.13 12.60
C PHE A 33 7.62 21.61 12.81
N TYR A 34 6.34 21.99 12.91
CA TYR A 34 5.92 23.39 12.93
C TYR A 34 5.41 23.87 14.30
N LYS A 35 5.33 22.97 15.30
CA LYS A 35 4.82 23.21 16.67
C LYS A 35 3.41 23.82 16.71
N LYS A 36 2.67 23.77 15.60
CA LYS A 36 1.31 24.29 15.44
C LYS A 36 0.55 23.43 14.43
N THR A 37 -0.75 23.34 14.60
CA THR A 37 -1.65 22.68 13.65
C THR A 37 -1.74 23.53 12.37
N LEU A 38 -1.08 23.08 11.30
CA LEU A 38 -1.14 23.76 10.00
C LEU A 38 -2.44 23.47 9.24
N VAL A 39 -3.02 22.28 9.44
CA VAL A 39 -4.12 21.77 8.64
C VAL A 39 -5.13 21.06 9.56
N SER A 40 -6.43 21.29 9.30
CA SER A 40 -7.52 20.61 10.02
C SER A 40 -7.49 19.10 9.77
N PHE A 41 -7.91 18.31 10.76
CA PHE A 41 -8.01 16.84 10.66
C PHE A 41 -8.76 16.39 9.41
N TRP A 42 -9.88 17.03 9.08
CA TRP A 42 -10.69 16.69 7.91
C TRP A 42 -9.94 16.88 6.59
N ILE A 43 -9.11 17.92 6.52
CA ILE A 43 -8.30 18.21 5.33
C ILE A 43 -7.16 17.19 5.23
N LEU A 44 -6.52 16.86 6.36
CA LEU A 44 -5.50 15.80 6.41
C LEU A 44 -6.08 14.44 6.00
N PHE A 45 -7.30 14.13 6.44
CA PHE A 45 -8.05 12.94 6.03
C PHE A 45 -8.28 12.88 4.53
N LEU A 46 -8.67 14.00 3.93
CA LEU A 46 -8.91 14.10 2.49
C LEU A 46 -7.61 13.92 1.69
N ILE A 47 -6.52 14.57 2.12
CA ILE A 47 -5.19 14.45 1.51
C ILE A 47 -4.68 13.01 1.60
N ALA A 48 -4.76 12.40 2.77
CA ALA A 48 -4.30 11.04 2.99
C ALA A 48 -5.12 10.02 2.17
N SER A 49 -6.44 10.21 2.08
CA SER A 49 -7.33 9.37 1.26
C SER A 49 -7.03 9.51 -0.24
N LEU A 50 -6.81 10.73 -0.73
CA LEU A 50 -6.40 10.98 -2.11
C LEU A 50 -5.05 10.33 -2.41
N ASN A 51 -4.08 10.49 -1.51
CA ASN A 51 -2.77 9.87 -1.64
C ASN A 51 -2.87 8.33 -1.69
N PHE A 52 -3.74 7.74 -0.87
CA PHE A 52 -4.01 6.31 -0.90
C PHE A 52 -4.48 5.85 -2.29
N VAL A 53 -5.46 6.54 -2.87
CA VAL A 53 -6.00 6.23 -4.21
C VAL A 53 -4.93 6.38 -5.28
N VAL A 54 -4.14 7.46 -5.26
CA VAL A 54 -3.07 7.70 -6.23
C VAL A 54 -2.01 6.59 -6.15
N CYS A 55 -1.51 6.27 -4.95
CA CYS A 55 -0.52 5.22 -4.76
C CYS A 55 -1.03 3.85 -5.21
N PHE A 56 -2.31 3.55 -4.95
CA PHE A 56 -2.95 2.32 -5.41
C PHE A 56 -3.04 2.25 -6.95
N CYS A 57 -3.47 3.33 -7.60
CA CYS A 57 -3.53 3.42 -9.06
C CYS A 57 -2.15 3.26 -9.70
N VAL A 58 -1.11 3.92 -9.17
CA VAL A 58 0.26 3.79 -9.67
C VAL A 58 0.76 2.35 -9.51
N SER A 59 0.48 1.71 -8.37
CA SER A 59 0.81 0.29 -8.12
C SER A 59 0.15 -0.66 -9.14
N LEU A 60 -1.11 -0.40 -9.51
CA LEU A 60 -1.81 -1.16 -10.56
C LEU A 60 -1.15 -0.96 -11.93
N VAL A 61 -0.82 0.28 -12.30
CA VAL A 61 -0.16 0.61 -13.57
C VAL A 61 1.20 -0.08 -13.65
N TRP A 62 2.01 0.02 -12.60
CA TRP A 62 3.33 -0.61 -12.51
C TRP A 62 3.28 -2.13 -12.65
N THR A 63 2.27 -2.75 -12.07
CA THR A 63 2.06 -4.20 -12.21
C THR A 63 1.59 -4.58 -13.61
N LYS A 64 0.70 -3.79 -14.23
CA LYS A 64 0.27 -4.01 -15.63
C LYS A 64 1.42 -3.87 -16.62
N LEU A 65 2.33 -2.92 -16.39
CA LEU A 65 3.55 -2.72 -17.18
C LEU A 65 4.62 -3.80 -16.94
N LYS A 66 4.36 -4.78 -16.07
CA LYS A 66 5.30 -5.84 -15.66
C LYS A 66 6.63 -5.32 -15.10
N VAL A 67 6.63 -4.08 -14.60
CA VAL A 67 7.80 -3.46 -13.96
C VAL A 67 8.04 -4.08 -12.59
N VAL A 68 6.96 -4.50 -11.92
CA VAL A 68 6.98 -5.02 -10.54
C VAL A 68 6.18 -6.30 -10.43
N SER A 69 6.50 -7.15 -9.45
CA SER A 69 5.88 -8.47 -9.33
C SER A 69 4.37 -8.39 -9.00
N PHE A 70 3.59 -9.42 -9.37
CA PHE A 70 2.16 -9.49 -9.01
C PHE A 70 1.92 -9.47 -7.49
N SER A 71 2.92 -9.84 -6.69
CA SER A 71 2.91 -9.71 -5.23
C SER A 71 2.69 -8.26 -4.77
N PHE A 72 3.06 -7.31 -5.62
CA PHE A 72 3.08 -5.88 -5.32
C PHE A 72 1.67 -5.35 -5.02
N ILE A 73 0.67 -5.71 -5.82
CA ILE A 73 -0.72 -5.25 -5.59
C ILE A 73 -1.32 -5.77 -4.28
N PHE A 74 -0.84 -6.88 -3.71
CA PHE A 74 -1.47 -7.46 -2.51
C PHE A 74 -0.84 -6.97 -1.21
N TYR A 75 0.48 -6.81 -1.18
CA TYR A 75 1.19 -6.47 0.05
C TYR A 75 1.22 -4.96 0.29
N TYR A 76 1.35 -4.18 -0.79
CA TYR A 76 1.61 -2.75 -0.66
C TYR A 76 0.38 -1.89 -0.33
N PRO A 77 -0.85 -2.22 -0.76
CA PRO A 77 -2.02 -1.52 -0.25
C PRO A 77 -2.21 -1.71 1.26
N VAL A 78 -1.79 -2.86 1.81
CA VAL A 78 -1.83 -3.11 3.26
C VAL A 78 -0.83 -2.22 3.99
N ILE A 79 0.40 -2.10 3.47
CA ILE A 79 1.41 -1.18 4.01
C ILE A 79 0.92 0.27 3.90
N LEU A 80 0.45 0.67 2.72
CA LEU A 80 -0.08 2.00 2.46
C LEU A 80 -1.23 2.33 3.42
N PHE A 81 -2.16 1.39 3.62
CA PHE A 81 -3.26 1.53 4.59
C PHE A 81 -2.73 1.72 6.02
N SER A 82 -1.79 0.88 6.43
CA SER A 82 -1.15 0.97 7.76
C SER A 82 -0.51 2.34 8.01
N LEU A 83 0.24 2.83 7.02
CA LEU A 83 0.90 4.13 7.09
C LEU A 83 -0.09 5.30 7.04
N THR A 84 -1.15 5.19 6.26
CA THR A 84 -2.22 6.19 6.18
C THR A 84 -2.94 6.29 7.52
N VAL A 85 -3.26 5.17 8.14
CA VAL A 85 -3.83 5.09 9.49
C VAL A 85 -2.91 5.74 10.53
N LEU A 86 -1.60 5.45 10.47
CA LEU A 86 -0.62 6.08 11.34
C LEU A 86 -0.60 7.60 11.19
N LEU A 87 -0.66 8.10 9.95
CA LEU A 87 -0.67 9.53 9.65
C LEU A 87 -1.95 10.21 10.14
N LEU A 88 -3.11 9.54 10.04
CA LEU A 88 -4.39 10.08 10.47
C LEU A 88 -4.61 10.05 11.97
N THR A 89 -4.00 9.07 12.64
CA THR A 89 -4.08 8.97 14.12
C THR A 89 -3.12 9.93 14.83
N TYR A 90 -2.21 10.55 14.08
CA TYR A 90 -1.19 11.45 14.60
C TYR A 90 -1.74 12.75 15.26
N PRO A 91 -2.66 13.53 14.66
CA PRO A 91 -3.23 14.72 15.30
C PRO A 91 -4.12 14.42 16.53
N LEU A 92 -4.37 13.15 16.85
CA LEU A 92 -5.28 12.72 17.91
C LEU A 92 -4.57 12.49 19.27
N ASN A 93 -3.27 12.86 19.38
CA ASN A 93 -2.42 12.64 20.56
C ASN A 93 -2.92 13.30 21.87
N TYR A 94 -3.94 14.16 21.83
CA TYR A 94 -4.39 14.92 23.00
C TYR A 94 -5.38 14.17 23.91
N SER A 95 -5.90 12.98 23.53
CA SER A 95 -6.80 12.22 24.41
C SER A 95 -6.50 10.71 24.46
N GLU A 96 -6.60 10.14 25.66
CA GLU A 96 -6.28 8.72 25.94
C GLU A 96 -7.14 7.74 25.12
N ASN A 97 -8.42 8.08 24.91
CA ASN A 97 -9.35 7.26 24.12
C ASN A 97 -8.91 7.11 22.66
N LEU A 98 -8.25 8.11 22.10
CA LEU A 98 -7.75 8.08 20.72
C LEU A 98 -6.41 7.32 20.60
N LEU A 99 -5.68 7.20 21.71
CA LEU A 99 -4.46 6.40 21.80
C LEU A 99 -4.77 4.89 21.69
N ILE A 100 -5.83 4.44 22.37
CA ILE A 100 -6.33 3.05 22.25
C ILE A 100 -6.79 2.76 20.81
N LEU A 101 -7.51 3.70 20.20
CA LEU A 101 -7.95 3.58 18.80
C LEU A 101 -6.75 3.43 17.84
N ARG A 102 -5.66 4.18 18.07
CA ARG A 102 -4.42 4.06 17.29
C ARG A 102 -3.76 2.70 17.42
N VAL A 103 -3.65 2.18 18.65
CA VAL A 103 -3.06 0.85 18.91
C VAL A 103 -3.91 -0.24 18.26
N PHE A 104 -5.24 -0.14 18.39
CA PHE A 104 -6.16 -1.07 17.75
C PHE A 104 -6.04 -1.05 16.22
N LEU A 105 -6.02 0.14 15.62
CA LEU A 105 -5.89 0.29 14.17
C LEU A 105 -4.54 -0.22 13.64
N LEU A 106 -3.44 -0.03 14.39
CA LEU A 106 -2.13 -0.62 14.09
C LEU A 106 -2.18 -2.16 14.13
N PHE A 107 -2.81 -2.73 15.17
CA PHE A 107 -2.99 -4.17 15.26
C PHE A 107 -3.80 -4.71 14.08
N LEU A 108 -4.88 -4.02 13.72
CA LEU A 108 -5.74 -4.37 12.60
C LEU A 108 -4.97 -4.31 11.27
N SER A 109 -4.07 -3.34 11.12
CA SER A 109 -3.26 -3.19 9.91
C SER A 109 -2.23 -4.32 9.74
N VAL A 110 -1.63 -4.81 10.83
CA VAL A 110 -0.76 -5.99 10.81
C VAL A 110 -1.56 -7.26 10.52
N LEU A 111 -2.75 -7.40 11.10
CA LEU A 111 -3.62 -8.54 10.85
C LEU A 111 -4.07 -8.64 9.39
N LEU A 112 -4.18 -7.52 8.67
CA LEU A 112 -4.52 -7.49 7.24
C LEU A 112 -3.47 -8.11 6.32
N ILE A 113 -2.26 -8.40 6.80
CA ILE A 113 -1.23 -9.13 6.04
C ILE A 113 -1.67 -10.57 5.76
N ILE A 114 -2.32 -11.23 6.72
CA ILE A 114 -2.77 -12.62 6.61
C ILE A 114 -3.81 -12.81 5.48
N PRO A 115 -4.92 -12.05 5.42
CA PRO A 115 -5.88 -12.17 4.32
C PRO A 115 -5.25 -11.80 2.98
N SER A 116 -4.34 -10.81 2.93
CA SER A 116 -3.58 -10.48 1.72
C SER A 116 -2.80 -11.69 1.17
N LEU A 117 -2.10 -12.43 2.03
CA LEU A 117 -1.37 -13.64 1.63
C LEU A 117 -2.30 -14.78 1.19
N MET A 118 -3.47 -14.94 1.83
CA MET A 118 -4.47 -15.93 1.43
C MET A 118 -5.07 -15.62 0.05
N VAL A 119 -5.40 -14.35 -0.21
CA VAL A 119 -5.92 -13.91 -1.51
C VAL A 119 -4.86 -14.12 -2.60
N LYS A 120 -3.59 -13.75 -2.34
CA LYS A 120 -2.48 -14.02 -3.28
C LYS A 120 -2.42 -15.49 -3.68
N LYS A 121 -2.47 -16.42 -2.71
CA LYS A 121 -2.46 -17.87 -2.99
C LYS A 121 -3.65 -18.30 -3.83
N LYS A 122 -4.85 -17.80 -3.56
CA LYS A 122 -6.06 -18.13 -4.34
C LYS A 122 -5.95 -17.62 -5.79
N VAL A 123 -5.52 -16.38 -6.00
CA VAL A 123 -5.40 -15.80 -7.34
C VAL A 123 -4.33 -16.53 -8.17
N MET A 124 -3.18 -16.87 -7.56
CA MET A 124 -2.14 -17.65 -8.24
C MET A 124 -2.64 -19.03 -8.70
N LYS A 125 -3.46 -19.72 -7.87
CA LYS A 125 -4.06 -21.01 -8.24
C LYS A 125 -5.02 -20.87 -9.43
N ILE A 126 -5.81 -19.81 -9.50
CA ILE A 126 -6.74 -19.55 -10.61
C ILE A 126 -5.95 -19.31 -11.91
N ILE A 127 -4.90 -18.48 -11.85
CA ILE A 127 -4.03 -18.19 -13.01
C ILE A 127 -3.34 -19.46 -13.54
N ASN A 128 -2.86 -20.32 -12.64
CA ASN A 128 -2.20 -21.57 -13.06
C ASN A 128 -3.21 -22.56 -13.67
N LYS A 129 -4.44 -22.62 -13.14
CA LYS A 129 -5.50 -23.48 -13.69
C LYS A 129 -5.95 -23.04 -15.08
N SER A 130 -6.02 -21.73 -15.35
CA SER A 130 -6.38 -21.22 -16.68
C SER A 130 -5.29 -21.48 -17.73
N LYS A 131 -4.01 -21.33 -17.36
CA LYS A 131 -2.89 -21.67 -18.25
C LYS A 131 -2.85 -23.16 -18.61
N PHE A 132 -3.15 -24.04 -17.65
CA PHE A 132 -3.18 -25.49 -17.90
C PHE A 132 -4.30 -25.88 -18.87
N LYS A 133 -5.49 -25.28 -18.73
CA LYS A 133 -6.60 -25.48 -19.68
C LYS A 133 -6.26 -24.99 -21.10
N GLN A 134 -5.60 -23.83 -21.23
CA GLN A 134 -5.17 -23.32 -22.54
C GLN A 134 -4.15 -24.24 -23.21
N GLN A 135 -3.22 -24.82 -22.46
CA GLN A 135 -2.23 -25.76 -23.01
C GLN A 135 -2.86 -27.07 -23.48
N GLN A 136 -3.89 -27.57 -22.79
CA GLN A 136 -4.63 -28.76 -23.25
C GLN A 136 -5.44 -28.50 -24.53
N PHE A 137 -5.96 -27.29 -24.72
CA PHE A 137 -6.73 -26.91 -25.91
C PHE A 137 -5.85 -26.69 -27.15
N LEU A 138 -4.56 -26.38 -26.97
CA LEU A 138 -3.59 -26.18 -28.05
C LEU A 138 -2.91 -27.49 -28.50
N ASN A 139 -3.06 -28.57 -27.72
CA ASN A 139 -2.52 -29.90 -28.04
C ASN A 139 -3.56 -30.84 -28.68
N PHE A 140 -4.77 -30.33 -28.93
CA PHE A 140 -5.83 -30.96 -29.73
C PHE A 140 -5.98 -30.19 -31.04
#